data_AF-A0ABD5XMJ0-F1
#
_entry.id   AF-A0ABD5XMJ0-F1
#
_cell.length_a   1.000
_cell.length_b   1.000
_cell.length_c   1.000
_cell.angle_alpha   90.00
_cell.angle_beta   90.00
_cell.angle_gamma   90.00
#
_symmetry.space_group_name_H-M   'P 1'
#
loop_
_entity.id
_entity.type
_entity.pdbx_description
1 polymer ?
#
loop_
_entity_poly.entity_id
_entity_poly.type
_entity_poly.pdbx_seq_one_letter_code
_entity_poly.pdbx_strand_id
1 'polypeptide(L)'
;MLERDGAYVVSADLPGFDADDIELTVSGRDLTLRADAETDAEADAETPTGRYHRRERRARSLARRLRLPGEVVEEEATASYEDGVLRVTLPKAAVEKGGTRIDVA
;
A
#
# COMPACT_ATOMS: atom_id res chain seq x y z
N MET A 1 1.24 7.91 5.06
CA MET A 1 -0.11 7.74 5.63
C MET A 1 -0.52 9.08 6.21
N LEU A 2 -1.75 9.51 5.92
CA LEU A 2 -2.37 10.71 6.44
C LEU A 2 -3.65 10.31 7.17
N GLU A 3 -3.87 10.88 8.34
CA GLU A 3 -5.14 10.73 9.05
C GLU A 3 -6.06 11.92 8.72
N ARG A 4 -7.31 11.63 8.36
CA ARG A 4 -8.38 12.61 8.15
C ARG A 4 -9.52 12.34 9.13
N ASP A 5 -10.48 13.25 9.22
CA ASP A 5 -11.73 13.01 9.94
C ASP A 5 -12.44 11.80 9.33
N GLY A 6 -12.51 10.71 10.10
CA GLY A 6 -13.18 9.47 9.72
C GLY A 6 -12.40 8.49 8.84
N ALA A 7 -11.16 8.76 8.40
CA ALA A 7 -10.42 7.82 7.55
C ALA A 7 -8.88 7.91 7.68
N TYR A 8 -8.19 6.83 7.34
CA TYR A 8 -6.76 6.82 7.03
C TYR A 8 -6.57 6.79 5.51
N VAL A 9 -5.65 7.61 5.01
CA VAL A 9 -5.27 7.65 3.59
C VAL A 9 -3.81 7.23 3.46
N VAL A 10 -3.55 6.14 2.76
CA VAL A 10 -2.20 5.67 2.45
C VAL A 10 -1.89 5.97 1.00
N SER A 11 -0.69 6.48 0.74
CA SER A 11 -0.20 6.70 -0.62
C SER A 11 1.16 6.05 -0.78
N ALA A 12 1.38 5.43 -1.94
CA ALA A 12 2.63 4.76 -2.28
C ALA A 12 2.98 5.02 -3.75
N ASP A 13 4.22 5.45 -3.99
CA ASP A 13 4.75 5.60 -5.33
C ASP A 13 5.18 4.23 -5.85
N LEU A 14 4.50 3.76 -6.88
CA LEU A 14 4.72 2.48 -7.55
C LEU A 14 4.84 2.68 -9.07
N PRO A 15 5.72 3.56 -9.57
CA PRO A 15 5.83 3.80 -11.00
C PRO A 15 6.33 2.55 -11.73
N GLY A 16 5.67 2.19 -12.83
CA GLY A 16 6.07 1.08 -13.69
C GLY A 16 5.50 -0.29 -13.29
N PHE A 17 4.52 -0.32 -12.39
CA PHE A 17 3.66 -1.49 -12.17
C PHE A 17 2.34 -1.30 -12.92
N ASP A 18 1.79 -2.40 -13.42
CA ASP A 18 0.39 -2.43 -13.85
C ASP A 18 -0.52 -2.58 -12.63
N ALA A 19 -1.77 -2.10 -12.75
CA ALA A 19 -2.71 -2.14 -11.64
C ALA A 19 -3.03 -3.58 -11.20
N ASP A 20 -3.03 -4.50 -12.16
CA ASP A 20 -3.31 -5.92 -11.94
C ASP A 20 -2.20 -6.64 -11.15
N ASP A 21 -0.99 -6.08 -11.12
CA ASP A 21 0.15 -6.61 -10.36
C ASP A 21 0.19 -6.12 -8.91
N ILE A 22 -0.76 -5.26 -8.51
CA ILE A 22 -0.82 -4.64 -7.18
C ILE A 22 -1.88 -5.37 -6.34
N GLU A 23 -1.42 -6.07 -5.30
CA GLU A 23 -2.28 -6.72 -4.31
C GLU A 23 -2.35 -5.89 -3.02
N LEU A 24 -3.58 -5.64 -2.56
CA LEU A 24 -3.86 -5.00 -1.28
C LEU A 24 -4.68 -5.93 -0.40
N THR A 25 -4.29 -6.05 0.87
CA THR A 25 -5.06 -6.80 1.87
C THR A 25 -5.08 -6.03 3.18
N VAL A 26 -6.26 -5.93 3.78
CA VAL A 26 -6.43 -5.41 5.15
C VAL A 26 -6.83 -6.58 6.04
N SER A 27 -6.22 -6.66 7.22
CA SER A 27 -6.64 -7.60 8.27
C SER A 27 -6.47 -6.96 9.64
N GLY A 28 -7.58 -6.67 10.30
CA GLY A 28 -7.65 -5.91 11.54
C GLY A 28 -7.06 -4.52 11.38
N ARG A 29 -5.82 -4.33 11.87
CA ARG A 29 -5.09 -3.06 11.76
C ARG A 29 -3.87 -3.14 10.84
N ASP A 30 -3.70 -4.22 10.08
CA ASP A 30 -2.56 -4.38 9.19
C ASP A 30 -2.99 -4.23 7.73
N LEU A 31 -2.48 -3.19 7.07
CA LEU A 31 -2.54 -3.05 5.61
C LEU A 31 -1.29 -3.69 5.01
N THR A 32 -1.47 -4.68 4.15
CA THR A 32 -0.40 -5.30 3.36
C THR A 32 -0.53 -4.86 1.91
N LEU A 33 0.57 -4.37 1.36
CA LEU A 33 0.73 -4.01 -0.04
C LEU A 33 1.80 -4.93 -0.65
N ARG A 34 1.43 -5.63 -1.71
CA ARG A 34 2.38 -6.33 -2.58
C ARG A 34 2.26 -5.78 -3.99
N ALA A 35 3.39 -5.65 -4.66
CA ALA A 35 3.44 -5.33 -6.07
C ALA A 35 4.60 -6.12 -6.67
N ASP A 36 4.32 -7.01 -7.60
CA ASP A 36 5.36 -7.80 -8.25
C ASP A 36 5.81 -7.13 -9.53
N ALA A 37 7.11 -6.89 -9.65
CA ALA A 37 7.66 -6.37 -10.89
C ALA A 37 8.20 -7.58 -11.64
N GLU A 38 7.67 -7.85 -12.83
CA GLU A 38 8.34 -8.74 -13.76
C GLU A 38 9.74 -8.15 -13.99
N THR A 39 10.73 -8.80 -13.38
CA THR A 39 12.11 -8.46 -13.61
C THR A 39 12.42 -9.09 -14.95
N ASP A 40 12.55 -8.27 -16.00
CA ASP A 40 13.21 -8.66 -17.23
C ASP A 40 14.65 -9.08 -16.87
N ALA A 41 14.80 -10.32 -16.41
CA ALA A 41 16.08 -10.93 -16.13
C ALA A 41 16.94 -10.99 -17.41
N GLU A 42 16.30 -10.93 -18.58
CA GLU A 42 16.92 -10.85 -19.90
C GLU A 42 17.47 -9.45 -20.24
N ALA A 43 17.10 -8.39 -19.50
CA ALA A 43 17.69 -7.07 -19.67
C ALA A 43 18.95 -6.84 -18.82
N ASP A 44 19.27 -7.73 -17.88
CA ASP A 44 20.44 -7.61 -16.99
C ASP A 44 21.73 -8.20 -17.58
N ALA A 45 21.65 -8.95 -18.68
CA ALA A 45 22.80 -9.41 -19.45
C ALA A 45 22.61 -9.05 -20.92
N GLU A 46 23.27 -7.97 -21.39
CA GLU A 46 23.43 -7.61 -22.80
C GLU A 46 22.18 -7.86 -23.66
N THR A 47 21.27 -6.88 -23.74
CA THR A 47 20.26 -6.93 -24.79
C THR A 47 20.98 -7.07 -26.14
N PRO A 48 20.50 -7.91 -27.08
CA PRO A 48 21.15 -8.13 -28.37
C PRO A 48 21.32 -6.86 -29.22
N THR A 49 20.79 -5.73 -28.76
CA THR A 49 20.72 -4.44 -29.46
C THR A 49 21.37 -3.27 -28.71
N GLY A 50 21.94 -3.44 -27.50
CA GLY A 50 22.56 -2.30 -26.80
C GLY A 50 23.17 -2.58 -25.42
N ARG A 51 23.89 -1.59 -24.88
CA ARG A 51 24.50 -1.62 -23.54
C ARG A 51 24.05 -0.46 -22.67
N TYR A 52 23.83 -0.72 -21.39
CA TYR A 52 23.58 0.34 -20.42
C TYR A 52 24.86 1.13 -20.13
N HIS A 53 24.78 2.47 -20.17
CA HIS A 53 25.81 3.34 -19.59
C HIS A 53 25.53 3.65 -18.12
N ARG A 54 24.25 3.78 -17.74
CA ARG A 54 23.80 3.98 -16.35
C ARG A 54 22.34 3.54 -16.22
N ARG A 55 22.03 2.84 -15.13
CA ARG A 55 20.67 2.38 -14.79
C ARG A 55 20.37 2.80 -13.35
N GLU A 56 19.49 3.78 -13.18
CA GLU A 56 19.13 4.32 -11.86
C GLU A 56 17.90 3.63 -11.27
N ARG A 57 16.92 3.30 -12.11
CA ARG A 57 15.74 2.54 -11.70
C ARG A 57 15.99 1.05 -11.88
N ARG A 58 15.61 0.27 -10.88
CA ARG A 58 15.60 -1.21 -10.93
C ARG A 58 14.16 -1.68 -10.81
N ALA A 59 13.76 -2.62 -11.67
CA ALA A 59 12.56 -3.40 -11.44
C ALA A 59 12.75 -4.21 -10.16
N ARG A 60 11.82 -4.09 -9.21
CA ARG A 60 11.84 -4.83 -7.96
C ARG A 60 10.41 -5.06 -7.50
N SER A 61 10.08 -6.30 -7.19
CA SER A 61 8.91 -6.59 -6.37
C SER A 61 9.02 -5.88 -5.02
N LEU A 62 7.86 -5.51 -4.49
CA LEU A 62 7.69 -4.78 -3.26
C LEU A 62 6.67 -5.51 -2.39
N ALA A 63 7.01 -5.72 -1.12
CA ALA A 63 6.08 -6.15 -0.10
C ALA A 63 6.24 -5.26 1.13
N ARG A 64 5.16 -4.60 1.55
CA ARG A 64 5.13 -3.74 2.73
C ARG A 64 3.91 -4.06 3.58
N ARG A 65 4.11 -4.09 4.89
CA ARG A 65 3.03 -4.11 5.88
C ARG A 65 3.05 -2.82 6.68
N LEU A 66 1.91 -2.17 6.81
CA LEU A 66 1.71 -0.93 7.52
C LEU A 66 0.66 -1.15 8.60
N ARG A 67 1.03 -0.90 9.85
CA ARG A 67 0.10 -0.93 10.98
C ARG A 67 -0.69 0.38 11.03
N LEU A 68 -2.01 0.27 10.99
CA LEU A 68 -2.97 1.37 11.13
C LEU A 68 -3.07 1.80 12.61
N PRO A 69 -3.21 3.11 12.89
CA PRO A 69 -3.36 3.60 14.26
C PRO A 69 -4.60 3.07 14.99
N GLY A 70 -5.67 2.73 14.25
CA GLY A 70 -6.92 2.23 14.77
C GLY A 70 -7.59 1.23 13.83
N GLU A 71 -8.72 0.69 14.25
CA GLU A 71 -9.54 -0.19 13.42
C GLU A 71 -10.23 0.57 12.29
N VAL A 72 -10.54 -0.16 11.23
CA VAL A 72 -11.16 0.34 10.00
C VAL A 72 -12.34 -0.53 9.63
N VAL A 73 -13.25 0.01 8.82
CA VAL A 73 -14.32 -0.76 8.18
C VAL A 73 -13.71 -1.36 6.91
N GLU A 74 -13.26 -2.61 6.99
CA GLU A 74 -12.46 -3.26 5.94
C GLU A 74 -13.23 -3.34 4.61
N GLU A 75 -14.54 -3.57 4.69
CA GLU A 75 -15.45 -3.73 3.56
C GLU A 75 -15.69 -2.42 2.78
N GLU A 76 -15.42 -1.28 3.41
CA GLU A 76 -15.55 0.05 2.80
C GLU A 76 -14.20 0.62 2.33
N ALA A 77 -13.13 -0.17 2.41
CA ALA A 77 -11.82 0.23 1.90
C ALA A 77 -11.87 0.42 0.37
N THR A 78 -11.27 1.51 -0.11
CA THR A 78 -11.18 1.81 -1.54
C THR A 78 -9.75 2.09 -1.94
N ALA A 79 -9.41 1.78 -3.19
CA ALA A 79 -8.10 2.04 -3.76
C ALA A 79 -8.24 2.65 -5.17
N SER A 80 -7.28 3.50 -5.52
CA SER A 80 -7.13 4.10 -6.86
C SER A 80 -5.65 4.11 -7.21
N TYR A 81 -5.34 3.88 -8.48
CA TYR A 81 -3.97 3.89 -8.99
C TYR A 81 -3.95 4.72 -10.26
N GLU A 82 -3.29 5.88 -10.18
CA GLU A 82 -3.24 6.87 -11.25
C GLU A 82 -1.81 7.40 -11.33
N ASP A 83 -1.28 7.52 -12.55
CA ASP A 83 0.05 8.08 -12.83
C ASP A 83 1.19 7.48 -11.99
N GLY A 84 1.13 6.18 -11.71
CA GLY A 84 2.15 5.48 -10.91
C GLY A 84 2.03 5.69 -9.40
N VAL A 85 0.93 6.26 -8.92
CA VAL A 85 0.68 6.51 -7.49
C VAL A 85 -0.55 5.75 -7.04
N LEU A 86 -0.34 4.84 -6.08
CA LEU A 86 -1.42 4.14 -5.40
C LEU A 86 -1.93 4.97 -4.24
N ARG A 87 -3.26 5.16 -4.17
CA ARG A 87 -3.95 5.78 -3.04
C ARG A 87 -5.01 4.83 -2.49
N VAL A 88 -4.86 4.48 -1.21
CA VAL A 88 -5.79 3.63 -0.45
C VAL A 88 -6.49 4.49 0.60
N THR A 89 -7.82 4.44 0.63
CA THR A 89 -8.65 5.13 1.63
C THR A 89 -9.33 4.08 2.50
N LEU A 90 -9.12 4.19 3.81
CA LEU A 90 -9.57 3.23 4.81
C LEU A 90 -10.45 3.96 5.84
N PRO A 91 -11.78 3.84 5.75
CA PRO A 91 -12.69 4.43 6.74
C PRO A 91 -12.40 3.88 8.14
N LYS A 92 -12.32 4.76 9.13
CA LYS A 92 -12.11 4.40 10.53
C LYS A 92 -13.36 3.69 11.05
N ALA A 93 -13.17 2.60 11.78
CA ALA A 93 -14.25 2.01 12.55
C ALA A 93 -14.73 3.01 13.61
N ALA A 94 -16.03 3.08 13.83
CA ALA A 94 -16.59 3.89 14.90
C ALA A 94 -16.02 3.42 16.24
N VAL A 95 -15.26 4.28 16.92
CA VAL A 95 -14.91 4.04 18.31
C VAL A 95 -16.18 4.35 19.11
N GLU A 96 -16.92 3.32 19.51
CA GLU A 96 -17.98 3.44 20.51
C GLU A 96 -17.41 4.23 21.69
N LYS A 97 -17.77 5.51 21.82
CA LYS A 97 -17.36 6.37 22.94
C LYS A 97 -18.18 6.01 24.18
N GLY A 98 -18.16 4.75 24.56
CA GLY A 98 -18.70 4.25 25.81
C GLY A 98 -17.61 4.33 26.88
N GLY A 99 -17.62 5.39 27.68
CA GLY A 99 -16.80 5.42 28.88
C GLY A 99 -17.33 4.40 29.89
N THR A 100 -16.50 3.43 30.29
CA THR A 100 -16.84 2.51 31.38
C THR A 100 -16.54 3.20 32.71
N ARG A 101 -17.55 3.29 33.58
CA ARG A 101 -17.35 3.73 34.97
C ARG A 101 -16.52 2.67 35.69
N ILE A 102 -15.37 3.10 36.24
CA ILE A 102 -14.54 2.25 37.10
C ILE A 102 -14.78 2.71 38.53
N ASP A 103 -15.35 1.85 39.36
CA ASP A 103 -15.51 2.11 40.79
C ASP A 103 -14.20 1.76 41.51
N VAL A 104 -13.78 2.63 42.43
CA VAL A 104 -12.56 2.49 43.24
C VAL A 104 -12.95 1.91 44.60
N ALA A 105 -12.24 0.86 45.04
CA ALA A 105 -12.38 0.25 46.37
C ALA A 105 -11.52 0.95 47.43
#